data_AF-L5K1B2-F1
#
_entry.id   AF-L5K1B2-F1
#
_cell.length_a   1.000
_cell.length_b   1.000
_cell.length_c   1.000
_cell.angle_alpha   90.00
_cell.angle_beta   90.00
_cell.angle_gamma   90.00
#
_symmetry.space_group_name_H-M   'P 1'
#
loop_
_entity.id
_entity.type
_entity.pdbx_description
1 polymer ?
#
loop_
_entity_poly.entity_id
_entity_poly.type
_entity_poly.pdbx_seq_one_letter_code
_entity_poly.pdbx_strand_id
1 'polypeptide(L)'
;MVPAPAVVKKQKAKKVVNPLFEKIPKNFGIGQDIQPKRDVTRFVKWPCYIRLQRQNAILCKRLKVPPVINLFTQALDRQTATQLLKLAHKYRQETKQEKQQIVS
;
A
#
# COMPACT_ATOMS: atom_id res chain seq x y z
N MET A 1 -46.93 12.54 33.60
CA MET A 1 -45.68 11.81 33.91
C MET A 1 -45.53 10.71 32.86
N VAL A 2 -44.68 10.90 31.86
CA VAL A 2 -44.53 9.96 30.73
C VAL A 2 -43.44 8.94 31.09
N PRO A 3 -43.68 7.63 31.04
CA PRO A 3 -42.66 6.64 31.39
C PRO A 3 -41.61 6.53 30.28
N ALA A 4 -40.34 6.44 30.68
CA ALA A 4 -39.17 6.36 29.80
C ALA A 4 -39.10 5.03 29.01
N PRO A 5 -38.53 5.02 27.78
CA PRO A 5 -38.44 3.81 26.98
C PRO A 5 -37.46 2.81 27.59
N ALA A 6 -37.93 1.57 27.81
CA ALA A 6 -37.13 0.49 28.36
C ALA A 6 -36.03 0.06 27.39
N VAL A 7 -34.78 0.06 27.87
CA VAL A 7 -33.62 -0.48 27.15
C VAL A 7 -33.75 -1.99 27.08
N VAL A 8 -34.23 -2.51 25.95
CA VAL A 8 -34.28 -3.94 25.67
C VAL A 8 -32.85 -4.46 25.52
N LYS A 9 -32.32 -5.13 26.56
CA LYS A 9 -31.07 -5.88 26.46
C LYS A 9 -31.27 -7.02 25.46
N LYS A 10 -30.71 -6.88 24.25
CA LYS A 10 -30.63 -7.98 23.28
C LYS A 10 -29.95 -9.19 23.94
N GLN A 11 -30.73 -10.23 24.22
CA GLN A 11 -30.22 -11.51 24.69
C GLN A 11 -29.36 -12.11 23.57
N LYS A 12 -28.06 -12.31 23.83
CA LYS A 12 -27.17 -13.06 22.92
C LYS A 12 -27.64 -14.52 22.91
N ALA A 13 -28.15 -14.97 21.78
CA ALA A 13 -28.49 -16.36 21.56
C ALA A 13 -27.25 -17.24 21.82
N LYS A 14 -27.37 -18.21 22.72
CA LYS A 14 -26.34 -19.22 22.96
C LYS A 14 -26.33 -20.16 21.76
N LYS A 15 -25.23 -20.20 21.01
CA LYS A 15 -25.04 -21.20 19.94
C LYS A 15 -25.04 -22.58 20.58
N VAL A 16 -25.93 -23.46 20.11
CA VAL A 16 -25.93 -24.88 20.48
C VAL A 16 -24.63 -25.48 19.93
N VAL A 17 -23.70 -25.84 20.81
CA VAL A 17 -22.43 -26.48 20.43
C VAL A 17 -22.64 -27.98 20.48
N ASN A 18 -22.40 -28.66 19.36
CA ASN A 18 -22.49 -30.11 19.28
C ASN A 18 -21.31 -30.72 20.09
N PRO A 19 -21.58 -31.59 21.09
CA PRO A 19 -20.57 -32.20 21.95
C PRO A 19 -19.54 -33.07 21.20
N LEU A 20 -19.77 -33.40 19.93
CA LEU A 20 -18.81 -34.14 19.10
C LEU A 20 -17.64 -33.28 18.59
N PHE A 21 -17.69 -31.95 18.72
CA PHE A 21 -16.61 -31.06 18.26
C PHE A 21 -15.84 -30.47 19.43
N GLU A 22 -14.59 -30.90 19.58
CA GLU A 22 -13.65 -30.34 20.55
C GLU A 22 -12.75 -29.27 19.91
N LYS A 23 -12.37 -28.26 20.70
CA LYS A 23 -11.38 -27.26 20.26
C LYS A 23 -9.98 -27.84 20.46
N ILE A 24 -9.26 -28.08 19.37
CA ILE A 24 -7.86 -28.53 19.38
C ILE A 24 -6.96 -27.35 18.95
N PRO A 25 -6.52 -26.48 19.88
CA PRO A 25 -5.61 -25.39 19.55
C PRO A 25 -4.19 -25.95 19.35
N LYS A 26 -3.53 -25.53 18.26
CA LYS A 26 -2.11 -25.83 18.02
C LYS A 26 -1.23 -24.81 18.74
N ASN A 27 -0.10 -25.27 19.27
CA ASN A 27 0.90 -24.43 19.92
C ASN A 27 2.07 -24.15 18.96
N PHE A 28 2.18 -22.92 18.47
CA PHE A 28 3.22 -22.51 17.51
C PHE A 28 4.49 -21.92 18.17
N GLY A 29 4.70 -22.21 19.45
CA GLY A 29 5.94 -21.88 20.15
C GLY A 29 7.16 -22.61 19.57
N ILE A 30 8.34 -22.17 19.97
CA ILE A 30 9.61 -22.79 19.54
C ILE A 30 9.65 -24.23 20.08
N GLY A 31 9.85 -25.21 19.19
CA GLY A 31 9.94 -26.64 19.56
C GLY A 31 8.61 -27.36 19.78
N GLN A 32 7.48 -26.74 19.42
CA GLN A 32 6.13 -27.32 19.53
C GLN A 32 5.61 -27.70 18.14
N ASP A 33 4.34 -27.38 17.81
CA ASP A 33 3.74 -27.71 16.52
C ASP A 33 4.41 -26.96 15.34
N ILE A 34 4.23 -27.49 14.13
CA ILE A 34 4.73 -26.88 12.88
C ILE A 34 4.21 -25.44 12.75
N GLN A 35 5.15 -24.50 12.53
CA GLN A 35 4.80 -23.10 12.32
C GLN A 35 3.86 -22.91 11.13
N PRO A 36 2.86 -22.01 11.24
CA PRO A 36 1.99 -21.69 10.13
C PRO A 36 2.76 -20.96 9.03
N LYS A 37 2.20 -20.95 7.83
CA LYS A 37 2.71 -20.12 6.73
C LYS A 37 2.57 -18.65 7.14
N ARG A 38 3.69 -17.92 7.17
CA ARG A 38 3.76 -16.49 7.46
C ARG A 38 4.26 -15.72 6.25
N ASP A 39 4.03 -14.40 6.25
CA ASP A 39 4.64 -13.54 5.25
C ASP A 39 6.18 -13.58 5.40
N VAL A 40 6.84 -14.02 4.34
CA VAL A 40 8.30 -14.14 4.25
C VAL A 40 8.92 -13.09 3.31
N THR A 41 8.13 -12.14 2.79
CA THR A 41 8.58 -11.14 1.78
C THR A 41 9.90 -10.43 2.12
N ARG A 42 10.16 -10.17 3.41
CA ARG A 42 11.43 -9.57 3.88
C ARG A 42 12.64 -10.51 3.79
N PHE A 43 12.42 -11.81 3.96
CA PHE A 43 13.45 -12.86 3.98
C PHE A 43 13.61 -13.59 2.65
N VAL A 44 12.75 -13.30 1.67
CA VAL A 44 12.88 -13.84 0.31
C VAL A 44 14.20 -13.39 -0.31
N LYS A 45 14.89 -14.34 -0.95
CA LYS A 45 16.01 -14.04 -1.85
C LYS A 45 15.45 -13.38 -3.11
N TRP A 46 15.41 -12.06 -3.11
CA TRP A 46 14.88 -11.28 -4.23
C TRP A 46 15.75 -11.44 -5.51
N PRO A 47 15.13 -11.42 -6.71
CA PRO A 47 15.83 -11.36 -7.99
C PRO A 47 16.93 -10.30 -8.03
N CYS A 48 17.97 -10.54 -8.83
CA CYS A 48 19.18 -9.71 -8.87
C CYS A 48 18.89 -8.23 -9.11
N TYR A 49 18.04 -7.92 -10.10
CA TYR A 49 17.70 -6.54 -10.46
C TYR A 49 17.00 -5.76 -9.34
N ILE A 50 16.15 -6.43 -8.55
CA ILE A 50 15.47 -5.80 -7.40
C ILE A 50 16.48 -5.48 -6.30
N ARG A 51 17.42 -6.40 -6.05
CA ARG A 51 18.49 -6.16 -5.07
C ARG A 51 19.34 -4.97 -5.49
N LEU A 52 19.77 -4.93 -6.75
CA LEU A 52 20.58 -3.83 -7.29
C LEU A 52 19.85 -2.48 -7.20
N GLN A 53 18.57 -2.42 -7.60
CA GLN A 53 17.75 -1.20 -7.50
C GLN A 53 17.62 -0.70 -6.06
N ARG A 54 17.36 -1.60 -5.11
CA ARG A 54 17.25 -1.26 -3.68
C ARG A 54 18.60 -0.81 -3.10
N GLN A 55 19.69 -1.51 -3.44
CA GLN A 55 21.04 -1.14 -3.00
C GLN A 55 21.45 0.24 -3.53
N ASN A 56 21.18 0.54 -4.81
CA ASN A 56 21.42 1.86 -5.39
C ASN A 56 20.64 2.95 -4.66
N ALA A 57 19.36 2.73 -4.38
CA ALA A 57 18.54 3.70 -3.63
C ALA A 57 19.05 3.91 -2.19
N ILE A 58 19.55 2.87 -1.53
CA ILE A 58 20.17 2.97 -0.20
C ILE A 58 21.48 3.75 -0.30
N LEU A 59 22.31 3.46 -1.29
CA LEU A 59 23.61 4.12 -1.49
C LEU A 59 23.45 5.63 -1.69
N CYS A 60 22.52 6.05 -2.57
CA CYS A 60 22.22 7.47 -2.81
C CYS A 60 21.76 8.21 -1.53
N LYS A 61 21.13 7.53 -0.58
CA LYS A 61 20.72 8.12 0.70
C LYS A 61 21.84 8.16 1.74
N ARG A 62 22.81 7.24 1.66
CA ARG A 62 23.90 7.10 2.64
C ARG A 62 25.10 7.97 2.30
N LEU A 63 25.38 8.14 1.01
CA LEU A 63 26.46 8.99 0.55
C LEU A 63 26.04 10.45 0.48
N LYS A 64 27.02 11.35 0.60
CA LYS A 64 26.81 12.78 0.35
C LYS A 64 26.64 13.01 -1.16
N VAL A 65 25.42 13.33 -1.56
CA VAL A 65 25.10 13.67 -2.95
C VAL A 65 25.45 15.15 -3.21
N PRO A 66 26.15 15.48 -4.31
CA PRO A 66 26.41 16.87 -4.69
C PRO A 66 25.12 17.71 -4.81
N PRO A 67 25.14 18.99 -4.43
CA PRO A 67 23.93 19.83 -4.39
C PRO A 67 23.26 19.97 -5.76
N VAL A 68 24.04 19.99 -6.84
CA VAL A 68 23.54 20.03 -8.23
C VAL A 68 22.63 18.85 -8.54
N ILE A 69 22.96 17.66 -8.04
CA ILE A 69 22.16 16.44 -8.23
C ILE A 69 20.99 16.44 -7.24
N ASN A 70 21.23 16.89 -6.00
CA ASN A 70 20.20 16.93 -4.98
C ASN A 70 19.06 17.92 -5.27
N LEU A 71 19.28 18.90 -6.15
CA LEU A 71 18.23 19.80 -6.62
C LEU A 71 17.01 19.03 -7.16
N PHE A 72 17.24 17.94 -7.89
CA PHE A 72 16.18 17.14 -8.49
C PHE A 72 15.44 16.22 -7.50
N THR A 73 15.95 16.05 -6.28
CA THR A 73 15.23 15.30 -5.23
C THR A 73 14.18 16.18 -4.55
N GLN A 74 14.36 17.50 -4.60
CA GLN A 74 13.42 18.48 -4.08
C GLN A 74 12.40 18.84 -5.15
N ALA A 75 11.23 18.19 -5.09
CA ALA A 75 10.15 18.39 -6.04
C ALA A 75 9.21 19.54 -5.62
N LEU A 76 8.47 20.08 -6.60
CA LEU A 76 7.38 21.02 -6.40
C LEU A 76 6.27 20.38 -5.54
N ASP A 77 5.54 21.20 -4.77
CA ASP A 77 4.42 20.74 -3.97
C ASP A 77 3.26 20.22 -4.84
N ARG A 78 2.42 19.37 -4.26
CA ARG A 78 1.35 18.68 -4.98
C ARG A 78 0.30 19.65 -5.54
N GLN A 79 -0.02 20.72 -4.83
CA GLN A 79 -1.06 21.67 -5.21
C GLN A 79 -0.61 22.46 -6.44
N THR A 80 0.60 23.02 -6.41
CA THR A 80 1.15 23.75 -7.54
C THR A 80 1.41 22.83 -8.74
N ALA A 81 1.91 21.60 -8.50
CA ALA A 81 2.11 20.62 -9.57
C ALA A 81 0.80 20.26 -10.30
N THR A 82 -0.30 20.09 -9.57
CA THR A 82 -1.60 19.79 -10.21
C THR A 82 -2.14 20.97 -11.00
N GLN A 83 -1.97 22.21 -10.55
CA GLN A 83 -2.35 23.41 -11.31
C GLN A 83 -1.51 23.53 -12.59
N LEU A 84 -0.20 23.35 -12.48
CA LEU A 84 0.72 23.41 -13.63
C LEU A 84 0.38 22.33 -14.65
N LEU A 85 0.17 21.08 -14.23
CA LEU A 85 -0.18 19.99 -15.14
C LEU A 85 -1.54 20.20 -15.82
N LYS A 86 -2.54 20.78 -15.14
CA LYS A 86 -3.82 21.18 -15.76
C LYS A 86 -3.61 22.22 -16.86
N LEU A 87 -2.77 23.23 -16.60
CA LEU A 87 -2.44 24.25 -17.59
C LEU A 87 -1.71 23.63 -18.78
N ALA A 88 -0.69 22.81 -18.54
CA ALA A 88 0.06 22.13 -19.59
C ALA A 88 -0.84 21.22 -20.45
N HIS A 89 -1.83 20.55 -19.84
CA HIS A 89 -2.79 19.74 -20.56
C HIS A 89 -3.69 20.58 -21.48
N LYS A 90 -4.08 21.79 -21.07
CA LYS A 90 -4.90 22.70 -21.89
C LYS A 90 -4.17 23.13 -23.17
N TYR A 91 -2.85 23.28 -23.11
CA TYR A 91 -2.01 23.71 -24.22
C TYR A 91 -1.13 22.58 -24.76
N ARG A 92 -1.56 21.33 -24.60
CA ARG A 92 -0.83 20.18 -25.14
C ARG A 92 -0.89 20.21 -26.66
N GLN A 93 0.23 19.90 -27.30
CA GLN A 93 0.31 19.77 -28.75
C GLN A 93 -0.57 18.63 -29.27
N GLU A 94 -1.05 18.79 -30.49
CA GLU A 94 -1.85 17.80 -31.20
C GLU A 94 -1.10 16.48 -31.38
N THR A 95 -1.85 15.39 -31.34
CA THR A 95 -1.33 14.07 -31.66
C THR A 95 -1.14 13.91 -33.17
N LYS A 96 -0.31 12.94 -33.57
CA LYS A 96 -0.06 12.66 -35.00
C LYS A 96 -1.35 12.36 -35.78
N GLN A 97 -2.35 11.73 -35.15
CA GLN A 97 -3.64 11.41 -35.76
C GLN A 97 -4.52 12.64 -35.94
N GLU A 98 -4.64 13.49 -34.92
CA GLU A 98 -5.37 14.76 -34.99
C GLU A 98 -4.74 15.68 -36.04
N LYS A 99 -3.41 15.74 -36.10
CA LYS A 99 -2.70 16.48 -37.15
C LYS A 99 -3.03 15.96 -38.55
N GLN A 100 -3.13 14.65 -38.74
CA GLN A 100 -3.52 14.06 -40.03
C GLN A 100 -4.98 14.42 -40.40
N GLN A 101 -5.90 14.41 -39.43
CA GLN A 101 -7.30 14.82 -39.66
C GLN A 101 -7.44 16.32 -39.97
N ILE A 102 -6.54 17.15 -39.44
CA ILE A 102 -6.52 18.61 -39.71
C ILE A 102 -5.92 18.92 -41.09
N VAL A 103 -4.93 18.14 -41.53
CA VAL A 103 -4.20 18.38 -42.79
C VAL A 103 -4.87 17.70 -43.98
N SER A 104 -5.71 16.69 -43.75
CA SER A 104 -6.46 15.98 -44.79
C SER A 104 -7.78 16.68 -45.13
#